data_AF-A0A2A4Y9N7-F1
#
_entry.id   AF-A0A2A4Y9N7-F1
#
_cell.length_a   1.000
_cell.length_b   1.000
_cell.length_c   1.000
_cell.angle_alpha   90.00
_cell.angle_beta   90.00
_cell.angle_gamma   90.00
#
_symmetry.space_group_name_H-M   'P 1'
#
loop_
_entity.id
_entity.type
_entity.pdbx_description
1 polymer ?
#
loop_
_entity_poly.entity_id
_entity_poly.type
_entity_poly.pdbx_seq_one_letter_code
_entity_poly.pdbx_strand_id
1 'polypeptide(L)'
;MTDARGQIRNRVSIEERPAIVDTNVRIGDWEADTVIGKGHKGVLVTQTEHVSKLNLIAHVPPKHAEGVREAIIAMLKPVLVWSKCAVVCCR
;
A
#
# COMPACT_ATOMS: atom_id res chain seq x y z
N MET A 1 -19.64 -0.99 -24.68
CA MET A 1 -19.64 -1.64 -23.36
C MET A 1 -18.22 -1.61 -22.83
N THR A 2 -17.92 -0.68 -21.92
CA THR A 2 -16.56 -0.58 -21.35
C THR A 2 -16.47 -1.60 -20.23
N ASP A 3 -15.60 -2.59 -20.38
CA ASP A 3 -15.31 -3.59 -19.36
C ASP A 3 -14.67 -2.87 -18.16
N ALA A 4 -15.38 -2.80 -17.03
CA ALA A 4 -14.92 -2.15 -15.81
C ALA A 4 -14.10 -3.07 -14.89
N ARG A 5 -13.83 -4.32 -15.32
CA ARG A 5 -13.02 -5.27 -14.54
C ARG A 5 -11.58 -4.77 -14.48
N GLY A 6 -11.11 -4.45 -13.27
CA GLY A 6 -9.74 -3.99 -13.01
C GLY A 6 -9.57 -2.48 -12.81
N GLN A 7 -10.64 -1.67 -12.92
CA GLN A 7 -10.56 -0.24 -12.58
C GLN A 7 -10.87 -0.01 -11.10
N ILE A 8 -9.85 0.43 -10.36
CA ILE A 8 -10.00 0.92 -8.99
C ILE A 8 -10.75 2.26 -9.03
N ARG A 9 -11.94 2.30 -8.42
CA ARG A 9 -12.72 3.53 -8.28
C ARG A 9 -11.94 4.53 -7.43
N ASN A 10 -11.92 5.79 -7.85
CA ASN A 10 -11.21 6.89 -7.17
C ASN A 10 -9.71 6.64 -7.02
N ARG A 11 -9.08 5.89 -7.93
CA ARG A 11 -7.62 5.85 -8.00
C ARG A 11 -7.10 7.25 -8.33
N VAL A 12 -6.12 7.70 -7.57
CA VAL A 12 -5.28 8.85 -7.91
C VAL A 12 -4.14 8.33 -8.77
N SER A 13 -3.82 9.02 -9.86
CA SER A 13 -2.69 8.62 -10.71
C SER A 13 -1.38 8.77 -9.94
N ILE A 14 -0.39 7.93 -10.24
CA ILE A 14 0.97 8.08 -9.69
C ILE A 14 1.55 9.44 -10.10
N GLU A 15 1.17 9.92 -11.28
CA GLU A 15 1.59 11.23 -11.81
C GLU A 15 1.02 12.41 -11.01
N GLU A 16 -0.04 12.22 -10.23
CA GLU A 16 -0.65 13.26 -9.39
C GLU A 16 0.02 13.37 -8.01
N ARG A 17 1.05 12.55 -7.72
CA ARG A 17 1.75 12.61 -6.44
C ARG A 17 2.53 13.92 -6.29
N PRO A 18 2.64 14.48 -5.08
CA PRO A 18 3.47 15.65 -4.84
C PRO A 18 4.93 15.39 -5.22
N ALA A 19 5.57 16.33 -5.94
CA ALA A 19 6.97 16.21 -6.37
C ALA A 19 7.97 16.00 -5.20
N ILE A 20 7.59 16.36 -3.97
CA ILE A 20 8.39 16.10 -2.76
C ILE A 20 8.56 14.59 -2.47
N VAL A 21 7.69 13.73 -2.97
CA VAL A 21 7.87 12.27 -2.84
C VAL A 21 9.09 11.81 -3.63
N ASP A 22 9.33 12.40 -4.81
CA ASP A 22 10.48 12.04 -5.66
C ASP A 22 11.82 12.52 -5.09
N THR A 23 11.80 13.52 -4.19
CA THR A 23 13.03 14.05 -3.61
C THR A 23 13.59 13.16 -2.49
N ASN A 24 12.81 12.20 -1.97
CA ASN A 24 13.22 11.28 -0.89
C ASN A 24 13.76 12.00 0.37
N VAL A 25 13.24 13.18 0.70
CA VAL A 25 13.69 13.98 1.85
C VAL A 25 12.81 13.79 3.08
N ARG A 26 11.53 13.42 2.91
CA ARG A 26 10.54 13.35 3.97
C ARG A 26 10.29 11.91 4.41
N ILE A 27 10.41 11.66 5.71
CA ILE A 27 9.95 10.39 6.30
C ILE A 27 8.43 10.36 6.36
N GLY A 28 7.85 9.22 6.00
CA GLY A 28 6.42 8.94 6.18
C GLY A 28 5.64 8.75 4.89
N ASP A 29 6.32 8.73 3.75
CA ASP A 29 5.77 8.35 2.46
C ASP A 29 5.91 6.83 2.28
N TRP A 30 4.78 6.13 2.40
CA TRP A 30 4.70 4.66 2.36
C TRP A 30 4.10 4.18 1.05
N GLU A 31 4.75 3.19 0.43
CA GLU A 31 4.20 2.42 -0.68
C GLU A 31 3.73 1.05 -0.18
N ALA A 32 2.61 0.57 -0.70
CA ALA A 32 2.02 -0.70 -0.29
C ALA A 32 1.77 -1.58 -1.53
N ASP A 33 2.30 -2.80 -1.48
CA ASP A 33 2.09 -3.82 -2.51
C ASP A 33 1.42 -5.06 -1.91
N THR A 34 0.80 -5.85 -2.78
CA THR A 34 0.24 -7.15 -2.38
C THR A 34 0.71 -8.26 -3.33
N VAL A 35 1.14 -9.38 -2.74
CA VAL A 35 1.52 -10.59 -3.48
C VAL A 35 0.47 -11.66 -3.22
N ILE A 36 -0.16 -12.15 -4.28
CA ILE A 36 -1.19 -13.20 -4.18
C ILE A 36 -0.51 -14.56 -4.16
N GLY A 37 -0.77 -15.35 -3.12
CA GLY A 37 -0.26 -16.71 -2.98
C GLY A 37 -0.82 -17.68 -4.02
N LYS A 38 -0.08 -18.76 -4.30
CA LYS A 38 -0.47 -19.79 -5.26
C LYS A 38 -1.87 -20.35 -4.95
N GLY A 39 -2.72 -20.40 -5.97
CA GLY A 39 -4.10 -20.88 -5.83
C GLY A 39 -5.01 -19.91 -5.05
N HIS A 40 -4.63 -18.63 -4.95
CA HIS A 40 -5.39 -17.58 -4.24
C HIS A 40 -5.64 -17.88 -2.75
N LYS A 41 -4.77 -18.68 -2.13
CA LYS A 41 -4.90 -19.15 -0.73
C LYS A 41 -4.38 -18.17 0.33
N GLY A 42 -4.09 -16.94 -0.06
CA GLY A 42 -3.57 -15.92 0.85
C GLY A 42 -2.97 -14.73 0.10
N VAL A 43 -2.71 -13.68 0.84
CA VAL A 43 -2.08 -12.45 0.36
C VAL A 43 -0.96 -12.07 1.31
N LEU A 44 0.21 -11.76 0.76
CA LEU A 44 1.28 -11.09 1.49
C LEU A 44 1.15 -9.59 1.21
N VAL A 45 1.07 -8.79 2.25
CA VAL A 45 1.06 -7.33 2.14
C VAL A 45 2.44 -6.83 2.53
N THR A 46 3.04 -6.01 1.69
CA THR A 46 4.35 -5.38 1.95
C THR A 46 4.18 -3.88 1.94
N GLN A 47 4.73 -3.19 2.93
CA GLN A 47 4.78 -1.73 2.96
C GLN A 47 6.20 -1.23 3.15
N THR A 48 6.60 -0.30 2.30
CA THR A 48 7.96 0.22 2.23
C THR A 48 7.95 1.72 2.40
N GLU A 49 8.78 2.22 3.31
CA GLU A 49 9.01 3.65 3.48
C GLU A 49 10.27 4.07 2.67
N HIS A 50 10.14 5.10 1.83
CA HIS A 50 11.15 5.40 0.81
C HIS A 50 12.46 5.97 1.36
N VAL A 51 12.45 6.67 2.50
CA VAL A 51 13.64 7.39 3.01
C VAL A 51 14.45 6.51 3.98
N SER A 52 13.80 6.01 5.02
CA SER A 52 14.33 5.09 6.03
C SER A 52 14.54 3.66 5.54
N LYS A 53 13.92 3.29 4.41
CA LYS A 53 13.93 1.92 3.87
C LYS A 53 13.36 0.88 4.85
N LEU A 54 12.51 1.32 5.77
CA LEU A 54 11.79 0.42 6.66
C LEU A 54 10.76 -0.38 5.87
N ASN A 55 10.78 -1.70 6.05
CA ASN A 55 9.89 -2.63 5.37
C ASN A 55 9.01 -3.35 6.40
N LEU A 56 7.70 -3.30 6.22
CA LEU A 56 6.70 -4.00 7.04
C LEU A 56 6.03 -5.06 6.17
N ILE A 57 5.87 -6.27 6.71
CA ILE A 57 5.31 -7.39 5.97
C ILE A 57 4.28 -8.12 6.84
N ALA A 58 3.10 -8.38 6.29
CA ALA A 58 2.06 -9.17 6.94
C ALA A 58 1.46 -10.22 6.00
N HIS A 59 1.22 -11.41 6.53
CA HIS A 59 0.49 -12.46 5.83
C HIS A 59 -1.00 -12.43 6.21
N VAL A 60 -1.87 -12.39 5.20
CA VAL A 60 -3.33 -12.36 5.34
C VAL A 60 -3.90 -13.65 4.73
N PRO A 61 -4.52 -14.55 5.54
CA PRO A 61 -4.96 -15.86 5.05
C PRO A 61 -6.08 -15.81 3.99
N PRO A 62 -7.10 -14.94 4.06
CA PRO A 62 -8.04 -14.74 2.96
C PRO A 62 -7.76 -13.45 2.16
N LYS A 63 -8.03 -13.45 0.84
CA LYS A 63 -7.84 -12.29 -0.06
C LYS A 63 -8.88 -11.16 0.09
N HIS A 64 -9.56 -11.05 1.23
CA HIS A 64 -10.60 -10.04 1.41
C HIS A 64 -9.96 -8.66 1.62
N ALA A 65 -10.51 -7.66 0.93
CA ALA A 65 -10.03 -6.28 1.00
C ALA A 65 -10.03 -5.72 2.43
N GLU A 66 -10.99 -6.17 3.25
CA GLU A 66 -11.08 -5.81 4.67
C GLU A 66 -9.89 -6.35 5.48
N GLY A 67 -9.55 -7.63 5.33
CA GLY A 67 -8.40 -8.22 6.03
C GLY A 67 -7.06 -7.59 5.62
N VAL A 68 -6.91 -7.25 4.34
CA VAL A 68 -5.73 -6.50 3.85
C VAL A 68 -5.69 -5.10 4.49
N ARG A 69 -6.81 -4.38 4.52
CA ARG A 69 -6.92 -3.07 5.17
C ARG A 69 -6.57 -3.12 6.65
N GLU A 70 -7.10 -4.10 7.37
CA GLU A 70 -6.81 -4.28 8.80
C GLU A 70 -5.34 -4.57 9.06
N ALA A 71 -4.73 -5.44 8.25
CA ALA A 71 -3.29 -5.73 8.32
C ALA A 71 -2.46 -4.45 8.09
N ILE A 72 -2.80 -3.64 7.08
CA ILE A 72 -2.13 -2.35 6.82
C ILE A 72 -2.24 -1.42 8.02
N ILE A 73 -3.45 -1.23 8.58
CA ILE A 73 -3.66 -0.36 9.74
C ILE A 73 -2.88 -0.87 10.96
N ALA A 74 -2.89 -2.18 11.21
CA ALA A 74 -2.16 -2.79 12.31
C ALA A 74 -0.64 -2.60 12.17
N MET A 75 -0.10 -2.75 10.96
CA MET A 75 1.31 -2.51 10.67
C MET A 75 1.70 -1.03 10.82
N LEU A 76 0.81 -0.10 10.44
CA LEU A 76 1.10 1.34 10.50
C LEU A 76 0.91 1.94 11.91
N LYS A 77 0.09 1.34 12.79
CA LYS A 77 -0.11 1.80 14.18
C LYS A 77 1.16 2.12 14.96
N PRO A 78 2.19 1.25 15.01
CA PRO A 78 3.42 1.54 15.75
C PRO A 78 4.29 2.65 15.12
N VAL A 79 4.14 2.90 13.82
CA VAL A 79 4.94 3.89 13.06
C VAL A 79 4.16 5.19 12.80
N LEU A 80 2.92 5.29 13.26
CA LEU A 80 1.95 6.34 12.92
C LEU A 80 2.34 7.74 13.43
N VAL A 81 3.33 7.83 14.33
CA VAL A 81 3.96 9.11 14.73
C VAL A 81 4.66 9.79 13.55
N TRP A 82 4.95 9.06 12.48
CA TRP A 82 5.71 9.50 11.31
C TRP A 82 4.93 9.51 10.00
N SER A 83 3.73 8.94 9.93
CA SER A 83 3.06 8.68 8.65
C SER A 83 2.20 9.86 8.18
N LYS A 84 2.57 10.44 7.03
CA LYS A 84 1.63 11.21 6.20
C LYS A 84 1.21 10.31 5.03
N CYS A 85 0.04 9.70 5.13
CA CYS A 85 -0.52 8.86 4.06
C CYS A 85 -0.77 9.69 2.79
N ALA A 86 0.11 9.57 1.80
CA ALA A 86 -0.30 9.68 0.40
C ALA A 86 -0.73 8.28 -0.04
N VAL A 87 -2.04 8.06 -0.15
CA VAL A 87 -2.59 6.79 -0.66
C VAL A 87 -2.20 6.68 -2.13
N VAL A 88 -1.09 6.00 -2.41
CA VAL A 88 -0.69 5.58 -3.76
C VAL A 88 -0.80 4.06 -3.80
N CYS A 89 -1.92 3.57 -4.31
CA CYS A 89 -2.06 2.16 -4.67
C CYS A 89 -1.32 1.97 -6.00
N CYS A 90 -0.15 1.33 -5.96
CA CYS A 90 0.57 0.94 -7.17
C CYS A 90 -0.03 -0.37 -7.69
N ARG A 91 -0.68 -0.26 -8.85
CA ARG A 91 -1.14 -1.31 -9.79
C ARG A 91 -2.07 -2.42 -9.29
#